data_AF-A0A627B4M7-F1
#
_entry.id   AF-A0A627B4M7-F1
#
_cell.length_a   1.000
_cell.length_b   1.000
_cell.length_c   1.000
_cell.angle_alpha   90.00
_cell.angle_beta   90.00
_cell.angle_gamma   90.00
#
_symmetry.space_group_name_H-M   'P 1'
#
loop_
_entity.id
_entity.type
_entity.pdbx_description
1 polymer ?
#
loop_
_entity_poly.entity_id
_entity_poly.type
_entity_poly.pdbx_seq_one_letter_code
_entity_poly.pdbx_strand_id
1 'polypeptide(L)'
;MWKNVGKGDIQVVSVTAEAWRFPSATAWCPAGKKATGGGANCFTPGGSIWLVHSAPAGDNGWVATCDTTKDKNASIIVHALCI
;
A
#
# COMPACT_ATOMS: atom_id res chain seq x y z
N MET A 1 11.21 -24.25 5.47
CA MET A 1 9.97 -24.62 6.17
C MET A 1 9.11 -23.36 6.28
N TRP A 2 8.19 -23.16 5.34
CA TRP A 2 7.23 -22.05 5.40
C TRP A 2 6.17 -22.42 6.42
N LYS A 3 6.16 -21.73 7.57
CA LYS A 3 5.11 -21.92 8.58
C LYS A 3 3.85 -21.24 8.05
N ASN A 4 2.76 -22.00 7.97
CA ASN A 4 1.41 -21.49 7.69
C ASN A 4 1.16 -20.26 8.58
N VAL A 5 1.01 -19.09 7.97
CA VAL A 5 0.45 -17.93 8.66
C VAL A 5 -0.95 -18.35 9.10
N GLY A 6 -1.20 -18.25 10.39
CA GLY A 6 -2.26 -18.96 11.11
C GLY A 6 -3.66 -18.82 10.52
N LYS A 7 -4.50 -19.77 10.92
CA LYS A 7 -5.94 -19.92 10.67
C LYS A 7 -6.78 -18.76 11.26
N GLY A 8 -6.43 -17.51 10.93
CA GLY A 8 -7.25 -16.31 11.16
C GLY A 8 -7.79 -15.83 9.82
N ASP A 9 -8.92 -15.10 9.82
CA ASP A 9 -9.51 -14.53 8.60
C ASP A 9 -8.60 -13.44 8.04
N ILE A 10 -7.60 -13.88 7.26
CA ILE A 10 -6.71 -13.01 6.50
C ILE A 10 -7.56 -12.17 5.56
N GLN A 11 -7.53 -10.85 5.76
CA GLN A 11 -8.26 -9.89 4.96
C GLN A 11 -7.27 -8.95 4.28
N VAL A 12 -7.44 -8.71 2.99
CA VAL A 12 -6.71 -7.65 2.28
C VAL A 12 -7.60 -6.41 2.21
N VAL A 13 -7.11 -5.29 2.71
CA VAL A 13 -7.75 -3.97 2.52
C VAL A 13 -6.93 -3.16 1.54
N SER A 14 -7.61 -2.33 0.75
CA SER A 14 -6.95 -1.52 -0.28
C SER A 14 -7.48 -0.09 -0.29
N VAL A 15 -6.62 0.87 -0.61
CA VAL A 15 -6.99 2.26 -0.83
C VAL A 15 -6.30 2.79 -2.07
N THR A 16 -6.99 3.64 -2.84
CA THR A 16 -6.46 4.30 -4.03
C THR A 16 -6.30 5.79 -3.76
N ALA A 17 -5.22 6.37 -4.24
CA ALA A 17 -5.04 7.82 -4.28
C ALA A 17 -4.41 8.26 -5.60
N GLU A 18 -4.65 9.52 -5.95
CA GLU A 18 -4.05 10.19 -7.10
C GLU A 18 -3.45 11.51 -6.66
N ALA A 19 -2.34 11.90 -7.29
CA ALA A 19 -1.72 13.19 -7.04
C ALA A 19 -0.91 13.66 -8.26
N TRP A 20 -0.73 14.98 -8.35
CA TRP A 20 0.27 15.56 -9.23
C TRP A 20 1.66 15.28 -8.66
N ARG A 21 2.29 14.21 -9.15
CA ARG A 21 3.47 13.56 -8.55
C ARG A 21 3.25 13.13 -7.10
N PHE A 22 4.05 12.16 -6.66
CA PHE A 22 4.09 11.69 -5.27
C PHE A 22 2.78 11.16 -4.67
N PRO A 23 1.92 10.39 -5.39
CA PRO A 23 0.70 9.86 -4.77
C PRO A 23 1.08 8.96 -3.58
N SER A 24 0.41 9.21 -2.45
CA SER A 24 0.63 8.51 -1.19
C SER A 24 -0.70 8.17 -0.57
N ALA A 25 -0.79 7.00 0.07
CA ALA A 25 -1.97 6.61 0.81
C ALA A 25 -1.62 5.65 1.94
N THR A 26 -2.58 5.45 2.84
CA THR A 26 -2.46 4.48 3.93
C THR A 26 -3.68 3.57 3.95
N ALA A 27 -3.46 2.27 3.77
CA ALA A 27 -4.50 1.25 3.90
C ALA A 27 -4.62 0.84 5.38
N TRP A 28 -5.80 1.00 5.96
CA TRP A 28 -6.05 0.70 7.37
C TRP A 28 -6.85 -0.58 7.55
N CYS A 29 -6.36 -1.46 8.42
CA CYS A 29 -7.10 -2.65 8.83
C CYS A 29 -8.35 -2.28 9.63
N PRO A 30 -9.42 -3.09 9.55
CA PRO A 30 -10.61 -2.91 10.38
C PRO A 30 -10.27 -2.88 11.87
N ALA A 31 -11.14 -2.25 12.66
CA ALA A 31 -10.96 -2.18 14.11
C ALA A 31 -10.74 -3.57 14.72
N GLY A 32 -9.73 -3.69 15.59
CA GLY A 32 -9.35 -4.94 16.23
C GLY A 32 -8.40 -5.84 15.43
N LYS A 33 -8.11 -5.52 14.16
CA LYS A 33 -7.12 -6.25 13.34
C LYS A 33 -5.77 -5.52 13.28
N LYS A 34 -4.70 -6.30 13.11
CA LYS A 34 -3.33 -5.79 12.90
C LYS A 34 -2.89 -5.91 11.45
N ALA A 35 -2.10 -4.96 10.98
CA ALA A 35 -1.42 -5.06 9.70
C ALA A 35 -0.15 -5.90 9.87
N THR A 36 -0.08 -7.05 9.21
CA THR A 36 1.08 -7.96 9.26
C THR A 36 1.96 -7.89 8.01
N GLY A 37 1.52 -7.15 7.01
CA GLY A 37 2.25 -6.88 5.80
C GLY A 37 1.45 -5.97 4.88
N GLY A 38 2.05 -5.61 3.75
CA GLY A 38 1.40 -4.80 2.74
C GLY A 38 2.33 -4.50 1.58
N GLY A 39 1.84 -3.65 0.69
CA GLY A 39 2.57 -3.21 -0.49
C GLY A 39 1.75 -2.22 -1.28
N ALA A 40 2.25 -1.80 -2.44
CA ALA A 40 1.49 -0.91 -3.30
C ALA A 40 1.85 -1.09 -4.78
N ASN A 41 0.90 -0.73 -5.63
CA ASN A 41 1.06 -0.62 -7.07
C ASN A 41 1.09 0.85 -7.46
N CYS A 42 2.05 1.22 -8.30
CA CYS A 42 2.22 2.57 -8.81
C CYS A 42 1.83 2.61 -10.29
N PHE A 43 1.02 3.59 -10.69
CA PHE A 43 0.58 3.75 -12.08
C PHE A 43 0.81 5.17 -12.56
N THR A 44 1.14 5.27 -13.85
CA THR A 44 1.26 6.52 -14.59
C THR A 44 0.75 6.26 -16.02
N PRO A 45 0.07 7.21 -16.68
CA PRO A 45 -0.36 7.09 -18.08
C PRO A 45 0.79 6.88 -19.09
N GLY A 46 2.05 7.04 -18.66
CA GLY A 46 3.22 6.71 -19.46
C GLY A 46 4.53 7.03 -18.76
N GLY A 47 5.62 6.43 -19.25
CA GLY A 47 6.93 6.46 -18.59
C GLY A 47 6.98 5.57 -17.35
N SER A 48 8.01 5.73 -16.54
CA SER A 48 8.22 4.91 -15.35
C SER A 48 7.77 5.62 -14.08
N ILE A 49 7.33 4.82 -13.12
CA ILE A 49 6.98 5.22 -11.77
C ILE A 49 7.46 4.13 -10.81
N TRP A 50 7.90 4.52 -9.62
CA TRP A 50 8.54 3.64 -8.65
C TRP A 50 7.85 3.75 -7.30
N LEU A 51 7.83 2.63 -6.58
CA LEU A 51 7.51 2.63 -5.16
C LEU A 51 8.74 3.14 -4.40
N VAL A 52 8.65 4.32 -3.80
CA VAL A 52 9.78 4.95 -3.08
C VAL A 52 9.65 4.81 -1.56
N HIS A 53 8.45 4.53 -1.07
CA HIS A 53 8.19 4.25 0.33
C HIS A 53 7.12 3.15 0.47
N SER A 54 7.35 2.21 1.38
CA SER A 54 6.41 1.13 1.71
C SER A 54 6.76 0.59 3.09
N ALA A 55 5.91 0.84 4.07
CA ALA A 55 6.18 0.49 5.47
C ALA A 55 4.88 0.30 6.28
N PRO A 56 4.94 -0.37 7.44
CA PRO A 56 3.87 -0.34 8.41
C PRO A 56 3.55 1.09 8.84
N ALA A 57 2.27 1.42 8.92
CA ALA A 57 1.76 2.63 9.54
C ALA A 57 1.21 2.26 10.93
N GLY A 58 2.10 2.26 11.93
CA GLY A 58 1.78 1.71 13.25
C GLY A 58 1.42 0.23 13.20
N ASP A 59 0.55 -0.21 14.10
CA ASP A 59 0.18 -1.63 14.27
C ASP A 59 -0.95 -2.10 13.33
N ASN A 60 -1.68 -1.17 12.69
CA ASN A 60 -2.94 -1.47 12.01
C ASN A 60 -3.02 -0.91 10.59
N GLY A 61 -1.93 -0.42 10.00
CA GLY A 61 -1.94 0.10 8.65
C GLY A 61 -0.69 -0.17 7.84
N TRP A 62 -0.77 0.09 6.55
CA TRP A 62 0.35 0.09 5.62
C TRP A 62 0.35 1.38 4.82
N VAL A 63 1.47 2.12 4.85
CA VAL A 63 1.65 3.36 4.11
C VAL A 63 2.60 3.14 2.94
N ALA A 64 2.29 3.77 1.81
CA ALA A 64 3.15 3.74 0.65
C ALA A 64 3.08 5.04 -0.15
N THR A 65 4.17 5.32 -0.87
CA THR A 65 4.33 6.48 -1.74
C THR A 65 5.01 6.07 -3.03
N CYS A 66 4.48 6.54 -4.15
CA CYS A 66 5.12 6.39 -5.46
C CYS A 66 5.79 7.69 -5.90
N ASP A 67 6.81 7.62 -6.76
CA ASP A 67 7.36 8.79 -7.44
C ASP A 67 7.63 8.50 -8.92
N THR A 68 7.47 9.53 -9.75
CA THR A 68 7.85 9.54 -11.15
C THR A 68 8.69 10.78 -11.44
N THR A 69 9.71 10.65 -12.28
CA THR A 69 10.59 11.77 -12.68
C THR A 69 9.92 12.74 -13.67
N LYS A 70 8.65 12.50 -14.01
CA LYS A 70 7.88 13.31 -14.95
C LYS A 70 6.84 14.12 -14.20
N ASP A 71 6.61 15.36 -14.62
CA ASP A 71 5.55 16.20 -14.07
C ASP A 71 4.20 15.80 -14.68
N LYS A 72 3.48 14.93 -13.95
CA LYS A 72 2.20 14.35 -14.37
C LYS A 72 1.41 13.81 -13.19
N ASN A 73 0.12 13.56 -13.43
CA ASN A 73 -0.70 12.77 -12.53
C ASN A 73 -0.24 11.32 -12.51
N ALA A 74 -0.19 10.77 -11.31
CA ALA A 74 0.09 9.38 -11.01
C ALA A 74 -0.91 8.88 -9.98
N SER A 75 -1.12 7.57 -9.96
CA SER A 75 -1.98 6.92 -8.97
C SER A 75 -1.24 5.81 -8.23
N ILE A 76 -1.71 5.54 -7.02
CA ILE A 76 -1.23 4.47 -6.16
C ILE A 76 -2.42 3.64 -5.67
N ILE A 77 -2.25 2.33 -5.60
CA ILE A 77 -3.14 1.44 -4.85
C ILE A 77 -2.29 0.82 -3.74
N VAL A 78 -2.64 1.09 -2.48
CA VAL A 78 -1.95 0.56 -1.29
C VAL A 78 -2.76 -0.58 -0.70
N HIS A 79 -2.10 -1.68 -0.35
CA HIS A 79 -2.69 -2.88 0.22
C HIS A 79 -2.12 -3.15 1.61
N ALA A 80 -2.98 -3.54 2.56
CA ALA A 80 -2.57 -4.07 3.86
C ALA A 80 -3.16 -5.47 4.09
N LEU A 81 -2.35 -6.35 4.65
CA LEU A 81 -2.72 -7.70 5.08
C LEU A 81 -3.12 -7.68 6.56
N CYS A 82 -4.40 -7.91 6.83
CA CYS A 82 -5.00 -7.77 8.13
C CYS A 82 -5.32 -9.13 8.75
N ILE A 83 -4.90 -9.34 9.99
CA ILE A 83 -5.27 -10.50 10.82
C ILE A 83 -5.94 -10.05 12.12
#